data_AF-A0AA37LQ98-F1
#
_entry.id   AF-A0AA37LQ98-F1
#
_cell.length_a   1.000
_cell.length_b   1.000
_cell.length_c   1.000
_cell.angle_alpha   90.00
_cell.angle_beta   90.00
_cell.angle_gamma   90.00
#
_symmetry.space_group_name_H-M   'P 1'
#
loop_
_entity.id
_entity.type
_entity.pdbx_description
1 polymer ?
#
loop_
_entity_poly.entity_id
_entity_poly.type
_entity_poly.pdbx_seq_one_letter_code
_entity_poly.pdbx_strand_id
1 'polypeptide(L)'
;MGGLWTNIFAFVTGQWSLTSPNRSGSLGEDRSSVHAPSWHRHVRASESRTIRPVRVVPDLTRGAVTNPSGLITGEDGPTILYRPGEEDEIPSLTVDFGQNTVGILSVSFAGSSTCASPGEDERAENEGELGRKRPGIRLAFSETLQFLSNVSDFSRSYNGDTITPGSDQIAVQKDRYTWTAKHGCQHRDIADGKGQVCADGLHGFRYVRIYLDALPSDAPHTLPHGRVEISNLSLALSAFHGTPDTFAGWFECSDEELTRWWFDGVYTNDLCVDTFRGAEDAEPRGREARRSRAGL
;
A
#
# COMPACT_ATOMS: atom_id res chain seq x y z
N MET A 1 51.02 19.47 -55.48
CA MET A 1 49.78 18.70 -55.70
C MET A 1 49.37 18.03 -54.39
N GLY A 2 48.12 17.58 -54.25
CA GLY A 2 47.54 17.07 -52.98
C GLY A 2 48.33 15.88 -52.39
N GLY A 3 48.33 15.69 -51.07
CA GLY A 3 47.24 15.10 -50.25
C GLY A 3 47.87 14.02 -49.37
N LEU A 4 47.25 13.34 -48.39
CA LEU A 4 45.92 13.34 -47.76
C LEU A 4 46.11 12.61 -46.40
N TRP A 5 45.35 12.96 -45.34
CA TRP A 5 44.80 12.04 -44.30
C TRP A 5 45.70 11.59 -43.11
N THR A 6 45.46 12.03 -41.85
CA THR A 6 44.50 11.58 -40.78
C THR A 6 44.93 10.29 -40.04
N ASN A 7 44.70 10.04 -38.73
CA ASN A 7 44.01 10.74 -37.61
C ASN A 7 44.36 10.05 -36.25
N ILE A 8 43.61 10.38 -35.18
CA ILE A 8 43.39 9.61 -33.91
C ILE A 8 44.49 9.83 -32.83
N PHE A 9 44.23 10.17 -31.55
CA PHE A 9 43.03 10.62 -30.80
C PHE A 9 43.48 11.44 -29.56
N ALA A 10 42.58 12.19 -28.89
CA ALA A 10 42.78 12.65 -27.50
C ALA A 10 41.46 12.87 -26.73
N PHE A 11 41.36 12.33 -25.52
CA PHE A 11 40.28 12.59 -24.55
C PHE A 11 40.50 13.94 -23.85
N VAL A 12 39.41 14.60 -23.43
CA VAL A 12 39.45 15.71 -22.47
C VAL A 12 38.47 15.42 -21.33
N THR A 13 39.01 15.27 -20.13
CA THR A 13 38.24 15.16 -18.88
C THR A 13 37.90 16.56 -18.35
N GLY A 14 36.62 16.94 -18.40
CA GLY A 14 36.13 18.22 -17.86
C GLY A 14 36.00 18.21 -16.33
N GLN A 15 36.96 18.80 -15.64
CA GLN A 15 36.98 18.95 -14.18
C GLN A 15 36.23 20.23 -13.77
N TRP A 16 35.04 20.09 -13.18
CA TRP A 16 34.21 21.22 -12.76
C TRP A 16 34.71 21.81 -11.43
N SER A 17 35.29 23.01 -11.48
CA SER A 17 35.71 23.76 -10.29
C SER A 17 34.60 24.67 -9.81
N LEU A 18 34.05 24.38 -8.62
CA LEU A 18 33.11 25.26 -7.93
C LEU A 18 33.84 26.53 -7.47
N THR A 19 33.40 27.69 -7.98
CA THR A 19 33.77 29.00 -7.43
C THR A 19 32.52 29.78 -7.08
N SER A 20 32.27 29.98 -5.78
CA SER A 20 31.19 30.84 -5.30
C SER A 20 31.68 32.29 -5.24
N PRO A 21 31.00 33.25 -5.88
CA PRO A 21 31.29 34.67 -5.70
C PRO A 21 30.62 35.16 -4.41
N ASN A 22 31.42 35.32 -3.36
CA ASN A 22 30.98 35.94 -2.12
C ASN A 22 30.74 37.44 -2.37
N ARG A 23 29.52 37.95 -2.15
CA ARG A 23 29.20 39.38 -2.31
C ARG A 23 28.41 39.90 -1.12
N SER A 24 29.08 40.64 -0.25
CA SER A 24 28.45 41.39 0.83
C SER A 24 27.75 42.63 0.29
N GLY A 25 26.50 42.83 0.73
CA GLY A 25 25.66 44.00 0.46
C GLY A 25 24.62 44.11 1.57
N SER A 26 24.45 45.30 2.14
CA SER A 26 23.77 45.49 3.42
C SER A 26 22.36 46.08 3.29
N LEU A 27 21.49 45.71 4.23
CA LEU A 27 20.20 46.32 4.60
C LEU A 27 19.07 46.29 3.55
N GLY A 28 18.06 45.46 3.85
CA GLY A 28 16.80 45.41 3.11
C GLY A 28 16.01 44.12 3.37
N GLU A 29 15.84 43.71 4.64
CA GLU A 29 14.93 42.60 5.00
C GLU A 29 13.46 43.05 4.90
N ASP A 30 13.01 43.28 3.66
CA ASP A 30 11.63 43.02 3.33
C ASP A 30 11.41 41.51 3.48
N ARG A 31 10.56 41.12 4.44
CA ARG A 31 10.18 39.71 4.68
C ARG A 31 9.20 39.26 3.60
N SER A 32 9.69 39.31 2.37
CA SER A 32 9.06 38.72 1.20
C SER A 32 8.61 37.30 1.55
N SER A 33 7.35 36.99 1.22
CA SER A 33 6.86 35.64 1.27
C SER A 33 7.73 34.80 0.34
N VAL A 34 8.55 33.92 0.93
CA VAL A 34 9.41 33.00 0.18
C VAL A 34 8.48 32.05 -0.58
N HIS A 35 8.15 32.43 -1.81
CA HIS A 35 7.41 31.56 -2.71
C HIS A 35 8.24 30.30 -2.91
N ALA A 36 7.63 29.15 -2.64
CA ALA A 36 8.25 27.87 -2.94
C ALA A 36 8.65 27.83 -4.42
N PRO A 37 9.84 27.32 -4.77
CA PRO A 37 10.25 27.15 -6.16
C PRO A 37 9.16 26.49 -7.00
N SER A 38 8.94 27.00 -8.22
CA SER A 38 7.85 26.60 -9.12
C SER A 38 7.76 25.09 -9.33
N TRP A 39 8.90 24.41 -9.37
CA TRP A 39 8.97 22.97 -9.55
C TRP A 39 8.32 22.15 -8.41
N HIS A 40 8.20 22.70 -7.19
CA HIS A 40 7.63 21.98 -6.04
C HIS A 40 6.21 21.44 -6.33
N ARG A 41 5.43 22.13 -7.18
CA ARG A 41 4.06 21.73 -7.56
C ARG A 41 3.99 20.41 -8.36
N HIS A 42 5.11 19.94 -8.90
CA HIS A 42 5.19 18.72 -9.69
C HIS A 42 5.59 17.50 -8.86
N VAL A 43 6.03 17.69 -7.60
CA VAL A 43 6.38 16.58 -6.70
C VAL A 43 5.14 15.73 -6.43
N ARG A 44 5.29 14.41 -6.62
CA ARG A 44 4.20 13.44 -6.58
C ARG A 44 3.94 12.83 -5.22
N ALA A 45 4.93 12.83 -4.33
CA ALA A 45 4.78 12.25 -3.00
C ALA A 45 3.71 13.01 -2.20
N SER A 46 2.97 12.28 -1.36
CA SER A 46 2.08 12.86 -0.37
C SER A 46 2.87 13.68 0.66
N GLU A 47 2.22 14.64 1.32
CA GLU A 47 2.84 15.40 2.41
C GLU A 47 3.11 14.54 3.67
N SER A 48 2.45 13.38 3.76
CA SER A 48 2.54 12.43 4.89
C SER A 48 3.00 11.05 4.42
N ARG A 49 3.76 10.36 5.27
CA ARG A 49 4.10 8.93 5.12
C ARG A 49 2.94 7.99 5.48
N THR A 50 1.83 8.51 5.99
CA THR A 50 0.58 7.76 6.16
C THR A 50 -0.36 8.12 5.01
N ILE A 51 -0.44 7.24 4.00
CA ILE A 51 -1.33 7.42 2.86
C ILE A 51 -2.74 7.03 3.26
N ARG A 52 -3.73 7.81 2.83
CA ARG A 52 -5.16 7.52 3.02
C ARG A 52 -5.82 7.30 1.65
N PRO A 53 -6.88 6.49 1.58
CA PRO A 53 -7.68 6.40 0.37
C PRO A 53 -8.33 7.75 0.02
N VAL A 54 -8.58 8.00 -1.26
CA VAL A 54 -9.21 9.25 -1.72
C VAL A 54 -10.68 9.08 -2.11
N ARG A 55 -11.11 7.88 -2.49
CA ARG A 55 -12.51 7.56 -2.83
C ARG A 55 -12.80 6.06 -2.87
N VAL A 56 -14.08 5.70 -2.77
CA VAL A 56 -14.59 4.40 -3.25
C VAL A 56 -14.86 4.49 -4.76
N VAL A 57 -14.77 3.36 -5.48
CA VAL A 57 -15.16 3.21 -6.88
C VAL A 57 -16.60 2.66 -6.92
N PRO A 58 -17.63 3.49 -7.19
CA PRO A 58 -19.03 3.07 -7.00
C PRO A 58 -19.41 1.88 -7.89
N ASP A 59 -19.01 1.92 -9.16
CA ASP A 59 -19.36 0.91 -10.17
C ASP A 59 -18.80 -0.49 -9.88
N LEU A 60 -17.88 -0.62 -8.92
CA LEU A 60 -17.29 -1.89 -8.49
C LEU A 60 -17.78 -2.36 -7.10
N THR A 61 -18.65 -1.59 -6.44
CA THR A 61 -19.34 -2.00 -5.20
C THR A 61 -20.46 -3.00 -5.53
N ARG A 62 -20.56 -4.10 -4.78
CA ARG A 62 -21.46 -5.24 -5.01
C ARG A 62 -21.97 -5.82 -3.69
N GLY A 63 -23.10 -6.55 -3.74
CA GLY A 63 -23.80 -7.05 -2.56
C GLY A 63 -24.22 -5.98 -1.55
N ALA A 64 -24.55 -6.39 -0.32
CA ALA A 64 -25.04 -5.48 0.71
C ALA A 64 -23.90 -4.75 1.44
N VAL A 65 -23.59 -3.54 0.95
CA VAL A 65 -22.65 -2.58 1.56
C VAL A 65 -23.40 -1.31 1.96
N THR A 66 -23.32 -0.91 3.23
CA THR A 66 -23.91 0.33 3.76
C THR A 66 -22.82 1.33 4.14
N ASN A 67 -23.08 2.63 3.92
CA ASN A 67 -22.12 3.73 4.06
C ASN A 67 -20.72 3.41 3.46
N PRO A 68 -20.62 3.18 2.14
CA PRO A 68 -19.35 2.79 1.51
C PRO A 68 -18.21 3.80 1.74
N SER A 69 -18.52 5.10 1.88
CA SER A 69 -17.54 6.16 2.12
C SER A 69 -17.07 6.26 3.58
N GLY A 70 -17.75 5.64 4.54
CA GLY A 70 -17.43 5.70 5.97
C GLY A 70 -15.99 5.31 6.32
N LEU A 71 -15.40 4.33 5.62
CA LEU A 71 -14.00 3.92 5.76
C LEU A 71 -12.97 4.97 5.27
N ILE A 72 -13.43 6.07 4.65
CA ILE A 72 -12.63 7.19 4.15
C ILE A 72 -12.90 8.45 4.94
N THR A 73 -14.17 8.85 5.08
CA THR A 73 -14.55 10.12 5.71
C THR A 73 -14.84 10.00 7.21
N GLY A 74 -15.25 8.81 7.68
CA GLY A 74 -15.80 8.61 9.02
C GLY A 74 -17.17 9.25 9.26
N GLU A 75 -17.73 9.92 8.24
CA GLU A 75 -19.06 10.53 8.28
C GLU A 75 -20.14 9.45 8.28
N ASP A 76 -21.21 9.69 9.04
CA ASP A 76 -22.33 8.74 9.25
C ASP A 76 -21.92 7.33 9.75
N GLY A 77 -20.71 7.19 10.31
CA GLY A 77 -20.22 5.96 10.94
C GLY A 77 -19.31 5.11 10.04
N PRO A 78 -19.08 3.83 10.41
CA PRO A 78 -18.23 2.94 9.64
C PRO A 78 -18.92 2.46 8.36
N THR A 79 -18.12 2.00 7.39
CA THR A 79 -18.63 1.19 6.29
C THR A 79 -18.99 -0.21 6.78
N ILE A 80 -20.18 -0.68 6.43
CA ILE A 80 -20.72 -1.97 6.88
C ILE A 80 -20.83 -2.89 5.68
N LEU A 81 -20.13 -4.03 5.71
CA LEU A 81 -20.37 -5.15 4.81
C LEU A 81 -21.25 -6.17 5.55
N TYR A 82 -22.28 -6.68 4.89
CA TYR A 82 -23.23 -7.61 5.50
C TYR A 82 -23.63 -8.72 4.52
N ARG A 83 -23.52 -9.98 4.94
CA ARG A 83 -23.91 -11.16 4.17
C ARG A 83 -24.71 -12.10 5.09
N PRO A 84 -26.01 -12.34 4.87
CA PRO A 84 -26.83 -13.14 5.77
C PRO A 84 -26.37 -14.60 5.90
N GLY A 85 -26.03 -15.24 4.78
CA GLY A 85 -25.53 -16.61 4.72
C GLY A 85 -24.54 -16.83 3.57
N GLU A 86 -24.00 -18.05 3.48
CA GLU A 86 -22.94 -18.40 2.51
C GLU A 86 -23.42 -18.39 1.05
N GLU A 87 -24.70 -18.66 0.79
CA GLU A 87 -25.29 -18.66 -0.56
C GLU A 87 -25.66 -17.24 -1.06
N ASP A 88 -25.61 -16.21 -0.21
CA ASP A 88 -25.91 -14.83 -0.60
C ASP A 88 -24.75 -14.17 -1.37
N GLU A 89 -25.06 -13.17 -2.20
CA GLU A 89 -24.07 -12.39 -2.98
C GLU A 89 -22.97 -11.83 -2.06
N ILE A 90 -21.71 -12.13 -2.40
CA ILE A 90 -20.52 -11.66 -1.68
C ILE A 90 -20.47 -10.13 -1.69
N PRO A 91 -20.65 -9.46 -0.53
CA PRO A 91 -20.52 -8.02 -0.44
C PRO A 91 -19.06 -7.63 -0.68
N SER A 92 -18.85 -6.66 -1.57
CA SER A 92 -17.51 -6.16 -1.85
C SER A 92 -17.50 -4.71 -2.32
N LEU A 93 -16.38 -4.03 -2.07
CA LEU A 93 -16.16 -2.65 -2.47
C LEU A 93 -14.71 -2.43 -2.89
N THR A 94 -14.48 -1.49 -3.80
CA THR A 94 -13.15 -1.12 -4.30
C THR A 94 -12.80 0.28 -3.86
N VAL A 95 -11.61 0.45 -3.29
CA VAL A 95 -11.08 1.72 -2.79
C VAL A 95 -9.90 2.16 -3.65
N ASP A 96 -9.84 3.44 -4.02
CA ASP A 96 -8.76 4.07 -4.78
C ASP A 96 -7.91 4.95 -3.86
N PHE A 97 -6.59 4.73 -3.83
CA PHE A 97 -5.60 5.54 -3.11
C PHE A 97 -5.10 6.75 -3.93
N GLY A 98 -5.64 6.96 -5.13
CA GLY A 98 -5.42 8.14 -5.98
C GLY A 98 -4.23 8.00 -6.93
N GLN A 99 -3.17 7.33 -6.49
CA GLN A 99 -2.01 6.95 -7.31
C GLN A 99 -1.37 5.67 -6.75
N ASN A 100 -0.47 5.05 -7.53
CA ASN A 100 0.27 3.87 -7.10
C ASN A 100 1.14 4.23 -5.89
N THR A 101 1.24 3.31 -4.93
CA THR A 101 1.96 3.48 -3.68
C THR A 101 2.44 2.12 -3.17
N VAL A 102 3.42 2.08 -2.28
CA VAL A 102 3.94 0.84 -1.69
C VAL A 102 4.11 0.97 -0.18
N GLY A 103 3.60 -0.03 0.54
CA GLY A 103 3.61 0.03 2.00
C GLY A 103 2.85 -1.08 2.69
N ILE A 104 2.69 -0.89 4.00
CA ILE A 104 1.98 -1.81 4.88
C ILE A 104 0.57 -1.27 5.12
N LEU A 105 -0.46 -2.01 4.70
CA LEU A 105 -1.85 -1.61 4.91
C LEU A 105 -2.26 -1.83 6.38
N SER A 106 -3.04 -0.89 6.92
CA SER A 106 -3.79 -1.05 8.16
C SER A 106 -5.28 -0.80 7.93
N VAL A 107 -6.10 -1.69 8.51
CA VAL A 107 -7.56 -1.66 8.48
C VAL A 107 -8.05 -1.47 9.91
N SER A 108 -8.75 -0.37 10.18
CA SER A 108 -9.37 -0.13 11.50
C SER A 108 -10.81 -0.63 11.46
N PHE A 109 -11.10 -1.71 12.17
CA PHE A 109 -12.44 -2.28 12.28
C PHE A 109 -13.17 -1.67 13.48
N ALA A 110 -14.47 -1.34 13.33
CA ALA A 110 -15.31 -1.01 14.48
C ALA A 110 -15.75 -2.27 15.26
N GLY A 111 -15.83 -3.41 14.56
CA GLY A 111 -16.17 -4.72 15.11
C GLY A 111 -16.69 -5.69 14.04
N SER A 112 -17.12 -6.87 14.48
CA SER A 112 -17.81 -7.87 13.65
C SER A 112 -18.86 -8.65 14.45
N SER A 113 -19.86 -9.20 13.75
CA SER A 113 -20.80 -10.18 14.31
C SER A 113 -20.95 -11.38 13.36
N THR A 114 -21.07 -12.58 13.93
CA THR A 114 -21.32 -13.81 13.15
C THR A 114 -22.77 -13.89 12.70
N CYS A 115 -23.69 -13.36 13.51
CA CYS A 115 -25.11 -13.26 13.20
C CYS A 115 -25.47 -11.93 12.55
N ALA A 116 -26.60 -11.94 11.82
CA ALA A 116 -27.24 -10.76 11.24
C ALA A 116 -27.85 -9.81 12.28
N SER A 117 -28.28 -10.34 13.42
CA SER A 117 -29.07 -9.63 14.43
C SER A 117 -28.21 -9.25 15.64
N PRO A 118 -28.22 -7.97 16.08
CA PRO A 118 -27.56 -7.60 17.34
C PRO A 118 -28.25 -8.29 18.53
N GLY A 119 -27.47 -9.05 19.31
CA GLY A 119 -27.91 -9.71 20.54
C GLY A 119 -27.67 -11.23 20.61
N GLU A 120 -27.39 -11.92 19.50
CA GLU A 120 -27.13 -13.37 19.54
C GLU A 120 -25.70 -13.73 19.98
N ASP A 121 -24.74 -12.82 19.77
CA ASP A 121 -23.32 -12.97 20.16
C ASP A 121 -23.08 -13.06 21.69
N GLU A 122 -24.07 -12.74 22.53
CA GLU A 122 -23.96 -12.81 24.00
C GLU A 122 -24.10 -14.24 24.54
N ARG A 123 -24.77 -15.15 23.82
CA ARG A 123 -24.91 -16.55 24.28
C ARG A 123 -23.64 -17.38 24.14
N ALA A 124 -22.69 -16.94 23.32
CA ALA A 124 -21.45 -17.66 23.04
C ALA A 124 -20.34 -17.42 24.09
N GLU A 125 -20.58 -16.61 25.13
CA GLU A 125 -19.52 -16.12 26.03
C GLU A 125 -18.73 -17.20 26.78
N ASN A 126 -19.27 -18.41 26.93
CA ASN A 126 -18.62 -19.50 27.67
C ASN A 126 -17.60 -20.35 26.88
N GLU A 127 -17.42 -20.15 25.57
CA GLU A 127 -16.36 -20.81 24.80
C GLU A 127 -15.14 -19.90 24.62
N GLY A 128 -13.93 -20.36 24.97
CA GLY A 128 -12.71 -19.55 24.90
C GLY A 128 -12.41 -18.99 23.50
N GLU A 129 -11.78 -17.82 23.45
CA GLU A 129 -11.58 -17.05 22.20
C GLU A 129 -10.93 -17.85 21.06
N LEU A 130 -10.04 -18.78 21.40
CA LEU A 130 -9.18 -19.50 20.45
C LEU A 130 -9.92 -20.43 19.48
N GLY A 131 -11.21 -20.71 19.72
CA GLY A 131 -12.04 -21.59 18.87
C GLY A 131 -13.20 -20.89 18.14
N ARG A 132 -13.42 -19.58 18.34
CA ARG A 132 -14.60 -18.90 17.78
C ARG A 132 -14.38 -18.51 16.31
N LYS A 133 -15.22 -19.04 15.43
CA LYS A 133 -15.26 -18.64 14.01
C LYS A 133 -15.62 -17.15 13.89
N ARG A 134 -14.96 -16.41 12.99
CA ARG A 134 -15.18 -14.97 12.77
C ARG A 134 -15.49 -14.66 11.31
N PRO A 135 -16.27 -13.62 10.99
CA PRO A 135 -16.44 -13.18 9.60
C PRO A 135 -15.08 -12.94 8.92
N GLY A 136 -14.93 -13.51 7.73
CA GLY A 136 -13.73 -13.37 6.92
C GLY A 136 -13.74 -12.09 6.11
N ILE A 137 -12.59 -11.42 6.01
CA ILE A 137 -12.33 -10.42 4.98
C ILE A 137 -11.20 -10.92 4.08
N ARG A 138 -11.42 -10.85 2.77
CA ARG A 138 -10.38 -11.01 1.75
C ARG A 138 -10.01 -9.66 1.14
N LEU A 139 -8.71 -9.45 0.92
CA LEU A 139 -8.19 -8.27 0.23
C LEU A 139 -7.48 -8.67 -1.07
N ALA A 140 -7.85 -8.03 -2.18
CA ALA A 140 -7.15 -8.13 -3.46
C ALA A 140 -6.62 -6.76 -3.86
N PHE A 141 -5.37 -6.70 -4.32
CA PHE A 141 -4.64 -5.47 -4.61
C PHE A 141 -4.35 -5.32 -6.10
N SER A 142 -4.39 -4.10 -6.64
CA SER A 142 -3.98 -3.86 -8.03
C SER A 142 -3.50 -2.44 -8.28
N GLU A 143 -2.58 -2.29 -9.23
CA GLU A 143 -2.20 -0.99 -9.78
C GLU A 143 -3.27 -0.40 -10.71
N THR A 144 -4.17 -1.23 -11.27
CA THR A 144 -5.13 -0.82 -12.30
C THR A 144 -6.54 -1.36 -12.05
N LEU A 145 -7.57 -0.72 -12.60
CA LEU A 145 -8.92 -1.30 -12.58
C LEU A 145 -9.10 -2.45 -13.59
N GLN A 146 -8.19 -2.61 -14.55
CA GLN A 146 -8.27 -3.65 -15.60
C GLN A 146 -7.91 -5.04 -15.06
N PHE A 147 -6.93 -5.12 -14.15
CA PHE A 147 -6.43 -6.39 -13.59
C PHE A 147 -6.92 -6.67 -12.16
N LEU A 148 -7.69 -5.75 -11.56
CA LEU A 148 -8.30 -5.94 -10.25
C LEU A 148 -9.38 -7.03 -10.30
N SER A 149 -9.08 -8.18 -9.68
CA SER A 149 -9.94 -9.37 -9.67
C SER A 149 -10.28 -9.82 -8.25
N ASN A 150 -10.70 -11.08 -8.07
CA ASN A 150 -10.83 -11.71 -6.74
C ASN A 150 -9.49 -12.06 -6.08
N VAL A 151 -8.40 -11.99 -6.85
CA VAL A 151 -7.01 -12.04 -6.40
C VAL A 151 -6.27 -10.79 -6.87
N SER A 152 -5.16 -10.47 -6.20
CA SER A 152 -4.28 -9.38 -6.58
C SER A 152 -3.63 -9.61 -7.94
N ASP A 153 -3.32 -8.55 -8.69
CA ASP A 153 -2.57 -8.68 -9.96
C ASP A 153 -1.09 -9.02 -9.73
N PHE A 154 -0.54 -8.55 -8.61
CA PHE A 154 0.74 -8.97 -8.04
C PHE A 154 0.54 -9.45 -6.60
N SER A 155 1.21 -10.54 -6.24
CA SER A 155 1.35 -10.98 -4.86
C SER A 155 2.75 -11.56 -4.63
N ARG A 156 3.24 -11.44 -3.40
CA ARG A 156 4.49 -12.06 -2.95
C ARG A 156 4.39 -13.58 -3.08
N SER A 157 3.21 -14.15 -2.83
CA SER A 157 2.92 -15.58 -2.98
C SER A 157 3.09 -16.11 -4.42
N TYR A 158 3.01 -15.26 -5.44
CA TYR A 158 3.31 -15.67 -6.83
C TYR A 158 4.80 -15.86 -7.12
N ASN A 159 5.69 -15.43 -6.21
CA ASN A 159 7.14 -15.44 -6.39
C ASN A 159 7.89 -16.42 -5.47
N GLY A 160 7.17 -17.39 -4.89
CA GLY A 160 7.74 -18.55 -4.18
C GLY A 160 7.29 -18.70 -2.73
N ASP A 161 6.76 -17.65 -2.12
CA ASP A 161 6.35 -17.61 -0.72
C ASP A 161 4.86 -17.92 -0.58
N THR A 162 4.47 -19.17 -0.87
CA THR A 162 3.09 -19.59 -1.18
C THR A 162 2.11 -19.65 0.01
N ILE A 163 2.17 -18.67 0.92
CA ILE A 163 1.31 -18.58 2.11
C ILE A 163 -0.11 -18.09 1.82
N THR A 164 -0.33 -17.31 0.76
CA THR A 164 -1.66 -16.91 0.30
C THR A 164 -1.95 -17.43 -1.12
N PRO A 165 -3.23 -17.59 -1.51
CA PRO A 165 -3.60 -17.84 -2.90
C PRO A 165 -3.69 -16.53 -3.73
N GLY A 166 -2.88 -15.52 -3.40
CA GLY A 166 -2.88 -14.22 -4.09
C GLY A 166 -3.93 -13.22 -3.58
N SER A 167 -4.31 -13.32 -2.30
CA SER A 167 -5.14 -12.33 -1.60
C SER A 167 -4.76 -12.37 -0.14
N ASP A 168 -4.91 -11.30 0.64
CA ASP A 168 -4.74 -11.40 2.10
C ASP A 168 -6.07 -11.85 2.75
N GLN A 169 -5.99 -12.56 3.88
CA GLN A 169 -7.13 -13.00 4.67
C GLN A 169 -7.10 -12.46 6.11
N ILE A 170 -8.27 -12.11 6.62
CA ILE A 170 -8.45 -11.57 7.98
C ILE A 170 -9.65 -12.28 8.63
N ALA A 171 -9.44 -12.87 9.81
CA ALA A 171 -10.51 -13.28 10.71
C ALA A 171 -10.89 -12.08 11.60
N VAL A 172 -12.01 -11.41 11.31
CA VAL A 172 -12.31 -10.10 11.92
C VAL A 172 -12.80 -10.26 13.37
N GLN A 173 -12.07 -9.68 14.32
CA GLN A 173 -12.41 -9.74 15.74
C GLN A 173 -13.76 -9.05 16.04
N LYS A 174 -14.44 -9.48 17.13
CA LYS A 174 -15.74 -8.94 17.56
C LYS A 174 -15.64 -7.44 17.84
N ASP A 175 -14.63 -7.08 18.62
CA ASP A 175 -14.45 -5.72 19.14
C ASP A 175 -13.55 -4.86 18.23
N ARG A 176 -13.56 -3.55 18.48
CA ARG A 176 -12.76 -2.58 17.73
C ARG A 176 -11.27 -2.87 17.84
N TYR A 177 -10.60 -3.02 16.70
CA TYR A 177 -9.15 -3.17 16.62
C TYR A 177 -8.60 -2.64 15.29
N THR A 178 -7.28 -2.45 15.22
CA THR A 178 -6.58 -2.19 13.97
C THR A 178 -5.82 -3.44 13.56
N TRP A 179 -6.21 -4.02 12.44
CA TRP A 179 -5.41 -5.01 11.73
C TRP A 179 -4.32 -4.31 10.92
N THR A 180 -3.18 -4.96 10.77
CA THR A 180 -2.05 -4.51 9.94
C THR A 180 -1.58 -5.68 9.11
N ALA A 181 -1.34 -5.47 7.82
CA ALA A 181 -0.79 -6.45 6.89
C ALA A 181 0.65 -6.82 7.28
N LYS A 182 0.78 -7.70 8.27
CA LYS A 182 2.04 -8.32 8.65
C LYS A 182 2.17 -9.61 7.88
N HIS A 183 3.34 -9.85 7.29
CA HIS A 183 3.61 -11.11 6.58
C HIS A 183 3.37 -12.33 7.49
N GLY A 184 2.79 -13.37 6.89
CA GLY A 184 2.62 -14.68 7.50
C GLY A 184 1.18 -14.98 7.91
N CYS A 185 1.02 -16.09 8.62
CA CYS A 185 -0.28 -16.64 9.00
C CYS A 185 -0.55 -16.50 10.49
N GLN A 186 -1.80 -16.19 10.84
CA GLN A 186 -2.29 -16.11 12.22
C GLN A 186 -2.31 -17.48 12.90
N HIS A 187 -2.67 -18.52 12.16
CA HIS A 187 -2.69 -19.90 12.64
C HIS A 187 -1.63 -20.71 11.87
N ARG A 188 -0.70 -21.35 12.57
CA ARG A 188 0.47 -22.04 11.98
C ARG A 188 0.49 -23.56 12.21
N ASP A 189 -0.53 -24.11 12.87
CA ASP A 189 -0.63 -25.52 13.25
C ASP A 189 -1.78 -26.25 12.52
N ILE A 190 -1.55 -26.63 11.25
CA ILE A 190 -2.24 -27.77 10.62
C ILE A 190 -1.20 -28.68 9.94
N ALA A 191 -1.47 -29.99 9.97
CA ALA A 191 -0.56 -31.09 9.69
C ALA A 191 0.19 -31.09 8.32
N ASP A 192 -0.19 -30.21 7.40
CA ASP A 192 0.38 -30.11 6.05
C ASP A 192 1.46 -29.00 5.91
N GLY A 193 1.80 -28.32 7.00
CA GLY A 193 2.84 -27.27 7.02
C GLY A 193 2.43 -25.95 6.36
N LYS A 194 1.15 -25.78 6.05
CA LYS A 194 0.56 -24.53 5.57
C LYS A 194 -0.20 -23.84 6.70
N GLY A 195 0.03 -22.55 6.87
CA GLY A 195 -0.75 -21.74 7.81
C GLY A 195 -2.12 -21.36 7.24
N GLN A 196 -2.95 -20.76 8.10
CA GLN A 196 -4.29 -20.28 7.79
C GLN A 196 -4.45 -18.83 8.25
N VAL A 197 -5.33 -18.09 7.58
CA VAL A 197 -5.58 -16.66 7.77
C VAL A 197 -4.25 -15.90 7.61
N CYS A 198 -3.80 -15.82 6.36
CA CYS A 198 -2.47 -15.35 5.98
C CYS A 198 -2.51 -14.00 5.26
N ALA A 199 -1.41 -13.26 5.33
CA ALA A 199 -1.21 -12.04 4.56
C ALA A 199 0.20 -11.98 3.97
N ASP A 200 0.33 -11.47 2.75
CA ASP A 200 1.61 -11.29 2.06
C ASP A 200 2.43 -10.12 2.64
N GLY A 201 1.78 -9.19 3.37
CA GLY A 201 2.42 -8.11 4.10
C GLY A 201 2.57 -6.81 3.30
N LEU A 202 3.75 -6.60 2.69
CA LEU A 202 4.05 -5.42 1.90
C LEU A 202 3.38 -5.50 0.53
N HIS A 203 2.58 -4.48 0.17
CA HIS A 203 1.88 -4.41 -1.11
C HIS A 203 2.24 -3.13 -1.87
N GLY A 204 2.48 -3.26 -3.17
CA GLY A 204 2.51 -2.16 -4.14
C GLY A 204 1.20 -2.14 -4.92
N PHE A 205 0.43 -1.06 -4.83
CA PHE A 205 -0.92 -0.99 -5.42
C PHE A 205 -1.42 0.45 -5.53
N ARG A 206 -2.56 0.63 -6.22
CA ARG A 206 -3.39 1.84 -6.17
C ARG A 206 -4.80 1.54 -5.68
N TYR A 207 -5.33 0.39 -6.07
CA TYR A 207 -6.66 -0.07 -5.74
C TYR A 207 -6.59 -1.26 -4.79
N VAL A 208 -7.45 -1.27 -3.78
CA VAL A 208 -7.72 -2.45 -2.96
C VAL A 208 -9.20 -2.80 -3.07
N ARG A 209 -9.51 -4.07 -3.29
CA ARG A 209 -10.86 -4.60 -3.25
C ARG A 209 -11.04 -5.46 -2.00
N ILE A 210 -12.07 -5.13 -1.25
CA ILE A 210 -12.42 -5.74 0.03
C ILE A 210 -13.66 -6.59 -0.19
N TYR A 211 -13.63 -7.84 0.28
CA TYR A 211 -14.74 -8.78 0.22
C TYR A 211 -15.08 -9.30 1.61
N LEU A 212 -16.37 -9.38 1.95
CA LEU A 212 -16.87 -10.16 3.08
C LEU A 212 -17.07 -11.61 2.62
N ASP A 213 -16.00 -12.39 2.74
CA ASP A 213 -15.87 -13.76 2.24
C ASP A 213 -14.70 -14.48 2.91
N ALA A 214 -14.69 -15.81 2.87
CA ALA A 214 -13.69 -16.64 3.52
C ALA A 214 -13.17 -17.74 2.60
N LEU A 215 -11.89 -18.10 2.73
CA LEU A 215 -11.37 -19.29 2.06
C LEU A 215 -11.83 -20.56 2.79
N PRO A 216 -12.21 -21.62 2.06
CA PRO A 216 -12.42 -22.94 2.67
C PRO A 216 -11.19 -23.48 3.41
N SER A 217 -9.97 -23.09 2.98
CA SER A 217 -8.71 -23.45 3.63
C SER A 217 -8.47 -22.77 4.98
N ASP A 218 -9.21 -21.70 5.31
CA ASP A 218 -9.11 -21.00 6.60
C ASP A 218 -10.12 -21.51 7.63
N ALA A 219 -10.94 -22.50 7.28
CA ALA A 219 -11.82 -23.17 8.23
C ALA A 219 -10.99 -23.92 9.30
N PRO A 220 -11.37 -23.85 10.59
CA PRO A 220 -12.63 -23.32 11.11
C PRO A 220 -12.60 -21.82 11.48
N HIS A 221 -11.47 -21.13 11.32
CA HIS A 221 -11.25 -19.80 11.90
C HIS A 221 -12.11 -18.69 11.27
N THR A 222 -12.42 -18.79 9.98
CA THR A 222 -13.24 -17.80 9.26
C THR A 222 -14.61 -18.35 8.83
N LEU A 223 -15.60 -17.46 8.78
CA LEU A 223 -16.92 -17.64 8.14
C LEU A 223 -17.02 -16.76 6.90
N PRO A 224 -17.62 -17.23 5.79
CA PRO A 224 -17.82 -16.42 4.59
C PRO A 224 -18.93 -15.37 4.74
N HIS A 225 -19.71 -15.41 5.84
CA HIS A 225 -20.88 -14.58 6.10
C HIS A 225 -20.81 -13.88 7.48
N GLY A 226 -21.80 -13.02 7.76
CA GLY A 226 -21.90 -12.23 8.98
C GLY A 226 -21.97 -10.74 8.69
N ARG A 227 -21.46 -9.91 9.61
CA ARG A 227 -21.37 -8.46 9.47
C ARG A 227 -19.99 -7.97 9.89
N VAL A 228 -19.40 -7.07 9.10
CA VAL A 228 -18.09 -6.44 9.37
C VAL A 228 -18.20 -4.94 9.23
N GLU A 229 -17.63 -4.21 10.19
CA GLU A 229 -17.62 -2.75 10.21
C GLU A 229 -16.19 -2.20 10.06
N ILE A 230 -15.94 -1.40 9.03
CA ILE A 230 -14.64 -0.79 8.73
C ILE A 230 -14.74 0.72 8.98
N SER A 231 -13.99 1.21 9.97
CA SER A 231 -13.94 2.64 10.33
C SER A 231 -12.96 3.45 9.49
N ASN A 232 -11.83 2.86 9.09
CA ASN A 232 -10.76 3.59 8.40
C ASN A 232 -9.78 2.65 7.68
N LEU A 233 -9.19 3.11 6.57
CA LEU A 233 -7.98 2.54 5.96
C LEU A 233 -6.81 3.51 6.01
N SER A 234 -5.60 2.98 6.15
CA SER A 234 -4.36 3.76 5.99
C SER A 234 -3.19 2.87 5.58
N LEU A 235 -2.29 3.38 4.75
CA LEU A 235 -1.04 2.72 4.39
C LEU A 235 0.13 3.42 5.10
N ALA A 236 1.01 2.66 5.75
CA ALA A 236 2.33 3.17 6.12
C ALA A 236 3.27 3.01 4.92
N LEU A 237 3.68 4.14 4.31
CA LEU A 237 4.62 4.18 3.18
C LEU A 237 5.94 3.52 3.58
N SER A 238 6.41 2.57 2.78
CA SER A 238 7.70 1.88 3.00
C SER A 238 8.82 2.50 2.14
N ALA A 239 8.49 2.87 0.89
CA ALA A 239 9.36 3.53 -0.06
C ALA A 239 9.96 4.87 0.43
N PHE A 240 10.99 5.31 -0.30
CA PHE A 240 11.61 6.61 -0.15
C PHE A 240 10.56 7.73 -0.28
N HIS A 241 10.54 8.61 0.70
CA HIS A 241 9.56 9.69 0.78
C HIS A 241 10.13 10.95 0.13
N GLY A 242 10.04 11.02 -1.20
CA GLY A 242 10.56 12.12 -2.02
C GLY A 242 9.77 13.42 -1.88
N THR A 243 10.07 14.21 -0.84
CA THR A 243 9.57 15.58 -0.65
C THR A 243 10.58 16.61 -1.19
N PRO A 244 10.18 17.87 -1.48
CA PRO A 244 11.07 18.85 -2.12
C PRO A 244 12.39 19.11 -1.38
N ASP A 245 12.39 19.00 -0.04
CA ASP A 245 13.56 19.14 0.83
C ASP A 245 14.52 17.93 0.79
N THR A 246 14.08 16.78 0.26
CA THR A 246 14.91 15.57 0.10
C THR A 246 15.62 15.48 -1.24
N PHE A 247 15.19 16.24 -2.25
CA PHE A 247 15.73 16.16 -3.60
C PHE A 247 17.01 16.97 -3.76
N ALA A 248 18.11 16.28 -4.06
CA ALA A 248 19.41 16.89 -4.35
C ALA A 248 19.51 17.56 -5.74
N GLY A 249 18.49 17.36 -6.59
CA GLY A 249 18.39 17.97 -7.92
C GLY A 249 16.98 17.85 -8.47
N TRP A 250 16.62 18.79 -9.35
CA TRP A 250 15.29 18.89 -9.98
C TRP A 250 15.45 19.29 -11.45
N PHE A 251 14.40 19.05 -12.24
CA PHE A 251 14.30 19.50 -13.63
C PHE A 251 13.00 20.27 -13.82
N GLU A 252 13.09 21.44 -14.44
CA GLU A 252 11.94 22.25 -14.86
C GLU A 252 12.31 22.95 -16.17
N CYS A 253 11.41 22.96 -17.14
CA CYS A 253 11.60 23.61 -18.43
C CYS A 253 10.31 24.30 -18.90
N SER A 254 10.37 24.98 -20.05
CA SER A 254 9.21 25.67 -20.63
C SER A 254 8.09 24.73 -21.12
N ASP A 255 8.36 23.43 -21.16
CA ASP A 255 7.37 22.40 -21.44
C ASP A 255 6.89 21.80 -20.10
N GLU A 256 5.67 22.17 -19.70
CA GLU A 256 5.08 21.72 -18.44
C GLU A 256 4.76 20.22 -18.44
N GLU A 257 4.51 19.61 -19.62
CA GLU A 257 4.25 18.19 -19.73
C GLU A 257 5.54 17.38 -19.59
N LEU A 258 6.63 17.79 -20.25
CA LEU A 258 7.95 17.18 -20.07
C LEU A 258 8.46 17.34 -18.62
N THR A 259 8.21 18.50 -18.00
CA THR A 259 8.51 18.71 -16.57
C THR A 259 7.73 17.72 -15.70
N ARG A 260 6.41 17.58 -15.94
CA ARG A 260 5.58 16.60 -15.23
C ARG A 260 6.06 15.16 -15.42
N TRP A 261 6.36 14.73 -16.65
CA TRP A 261 6.87 13.39 -16.93
C TRP A 261 8.16 13.09 -16.17
N TRP A 262 9.04 14.08 -15.99
CA TRP A 262 10.24 13.94 -15.18
C TRP A 262 9.91 13.61 -13.72
N PHE A 263 8.95 14.32 -13.11
CA PHE A 263 8.52 14.04 -11.73
C PHE A 263 7.66 12.77 -11.59
N ASP A 264 6.84 12.41 -12.58
CA ASP A 264 6.15 11.10 -12.63
C ASP A 264 7.21 9.96 -12.69
N GLY A 265 8.33 10.17 -13.38
CA GLY A 265 9.49 9.27 -13.41
C GLY A 265 10.28 9.22 -12.10
N VAL A 266 10.52 10.37 -11.44
CA VAL A 266 11.11 10.41 -10.08
C VAL A 266 10.25 9.63 -9.10
N TYR A 267 8.93 9.81 -9.13
CA TYR A 267 8.03 9.08 -8.24
C TYR A 267 8.09 7.56 -8.45
N THR A 268 8.20 7.12 -9.71
CA THR A 268 8.41 5.71 -10.05
C THR A 268 9.71 5.19 -9.43
N ASN A 269 10.80 5.96 -9.49
CA ASN A 269 12.06 5.62 -8.83
C ASN A 269 11.92 5.60 -7.30
N ASP A 270 11.28 6.59 -6.70
CA ASP A 270 11.07 6.69 -5.25
C ASP A 270 10.31 5.47 -4.71
N LEU A 271 9.24 5.04 -5.38
CA LEU A 271 8.50 3.81 -5.05
C LEU A 271 9.34 2.53 -5.19
N CYS A 272 10.40 2.53 -5.99
CA CYS A 272 11.33 1.41 -6.14
C CYS A 272 12.54 1.46 -5.19
N VAL A 273 12.70 2.53 -4.38
CA VAL A 273 13.76 2.66 -3.37
C VAL A 273 13.16 2.43 -1.98
N ASP A 274 13.39 1.26 -1.39
CA ASP A 274 12.96 0.93 -0.02
C ASP A 274 14.18 0.63 0.88
N THR A 275 14.00 0.81 2.18
CA THR A 275 14.91 0.30 3.21
C THR A 275 14.52 -1.14 3.55
N PHE A 276 15.12 -2.12 2.86
CA PHE A 276 14.88 -3.54 3.13
C PHE A 276 15.10 -3.88 4.62
N ARG A 277 14.01 -4.21 5.33
CA ARG A 277 14.01 -4.50 6.79
C ARG A 277 14.30 -5.97 7.12
N GLY A 278 14.53 -6.80 6.10
CA GLY A 278 14.79 -8.24 6.18
C GLY A 278 13.82 -9.04 5.31
N ALA A 279 13.87 -10.37 5.44
CA ALA A 279 13.15 -11.31 4.58
C ALA A 279 11.62 -11.11 4.52
N GLU A 280 11.01 -10.56 5.56
CA GLU A 280 9.55 -10.31 5.64
C GLU A 280 9.09 -9.15 4.73
N ASP A 281 10.00 -8.23 4.40
CA ASP A 281 9.75 -7.05 3.54
C ASP A 281 10.51 -7.12 2.21
N ALA A 282 11.37 -8.12 2.02
CA ALA A 282 12.17 -8.31 0.81
C ALA A 282 11.53 -9.29 -0.19
N GLU A 283 11.90 -9.16 -1.46
CA GLU A 283 11.41 -10.02 -2.54
C GLU A 283 11.94 -11.47 -2.38
N PRO A 284 11.07 -12.52 -2.42
CA PRO A 284 11.45 -13.88 -1.99
C PRO A 284 12.56 -14.58 -2.80
N ARG A 285 12.86 -14.14 -4.03
CA ARG A 285 13.96 -14.70 -4.85
C ARG A 285 15.33 -14.10 -4.50
N GLY A 286 15.42 -13.34 -3.41
CA GLY A 286 16.69 -12.96 -2.79
C GLY A 286 17.37 -11.76 -3.44
N ARG A 287 16.60 -10.73 -3.81
CA ARG A 287 17.14 -9.44 -4.29
C ARG A 287 17.71 -8.53 -3.18
N GLU A 288 17.86 -9.03 -1.96
CA GLU A 288 18.55 -8.32 -0.89
C GLU A 288 20.02 -8.07 -1.26
N ALA A 289 20.41 -6.80 -1.36
CA ALA A 289 21.81 -6.42 -1.41
C ALA A 289 22.47 -6.71 -0.05
N ARG A 290 22.95 -7.94 0.10
CA ARG A 290 23.60 -8.46 1.31
C ARG A 290 24.79 -7.56 1.68
N ARG A 291 24.58 -6.60 2.59
CA ARG A 291 25.69 -5.84 3.21
C ARG A 291 26.54 -6.85 3.96
N SER A 292 27.66 -7.24 3.35
CA SER A 292 28.70 -7.98 4.04
C SER A 292 29.13 -7.15 5.26
N ARG A 293 29.07 -7.76 6.45
CA ARG A 293 29.84 -7.27 7.59
C ARG A 293 31.31 -7.47 7.23
N ALA A 294 31.91 -6.45 6.61
CA ALA A 294 33.35 -6.30 6.63
C ALA A 294 33.76 -6.07 8.08
N GLY A 295 34.22 -7.14 8.73
CA GLY A 295 34.80 -7.03 10.06
C GLY A 295 36.15 -6.34 10.00
N LEU A 296 36.34 -5.38 10.88
CA LEU A 296 37.62 -4.94 11.45
C LEU A 296 37.46 -4.99 12.97
#